data_AF-A0A2D4R038-F1
#
_entry.id   AF-A0A2D4R038-F1
#
_cell.length_a   1.000
_cell.length_b   1.000
_cell.length_c   1.000
_cell.angle_alpha   90.00
_cell.angle_beta   90.00
_cell.angle_gamma   90.00
#
_symmetry.space_group_name_H-M   'P 1'
#
loop_
_entity.id
_entity.type
_entity.pdbx_description
1 polymer ?
#
loop_
_entity_poly.entity_id
_entity_poly.type
_entity_poly.pdbx_seq_one_letter_code
_entity_poly.pdbx_strand_id
1 'polypeptide(L)'
;MVLEKIKKVLEKKPKFELIELPFIDVTEDPVRPELSLEFRQAYGRKIYGIKDEEGDIAAVMCFAFTHGIPKSVEEMDRLSKDAAMQAVHRAGIQGNIAIAYTVWAKKKGGGKHMVNEVYKMIKDSNHLSRLVTLSPLTDMARKFHLKNGAKEVQVNLTTQNFEYDIELDEWEKFRDRAKGWFKIK
;
A
#
# COMPACT_ATOMS: atom_id res chain seq x y z
N MET A 1 -24.21 23.88 12.12
CA MET A 1 -24.40 23.25 10.78
C MET A 1 -23.13 22.69 10.13
N VAL A 2 -22.14 23.49 9.69
CA VAL A 2 -20.93 22.95 9.01
C VAL A 2 -20.03 22.20 9.98
N LEU A 3 -19.74 22.80 11.15
CA LEU A 3 -18.94 22.17 12.22
C LEU A 3 -19.56 20.88 12.78
N GLU A 4 -20.88 20.81 12.90
CA GLU A 4 -21.59 19.59 13.32
C GLU A 4 -21.55 18.50 12.25
N LYS A 5 -21.67 18.87 10.96
CA LYS A 5 -21.49 17.92 9.86
C LYS A 5 -20.05 17.39 9.82
N ILE A 6 -19.07 18.24 10.08
CA ILE A 6 -17.65 17.85 10.18
C ILE A 6 -17.43 16.91 11.38
N LYS A 7 -17.95 17.24 12.56
CA LYS A 7 -17.92 16.34 13.73
C LYS A 7 -18.56 14.99 13.43
N LYS A 8 -19.75 14.96 12.81
CA LYS A 8 -20.43 13.70 12.42
C LYS A 8 -19.65 12.86 11.41
N VAL A 9 -18.89 13.48 10.52
CA VAL A 9 -18.03 12.78 9.57
C VAL A 9 -16.79 12.21 10.26
N LEU A 10 -16.23 12.93 11.23
CA LEU A 10 -15.08 12.51 12.04
C LEU A 10 -15.44 11.44 13.09
N GLU A 11 -16.68 11.44 13.62
CA GLU A 11 -17.20 10.45 14.57
C GLU A 11 -17.60 9.12 13.90
N LYS A 12 -17.61 9.06 12.57
CA LYS A 12 -18.01 7.85 11.85
C LYS A 12 -16.88 6.83 11.99
N LYS A 13 -17.18 5.69 12.62
CA LYS A 13 -16.26 4.53 12.71
C LYS A 13 -15.65 4.27 11.32
N PRO A 14 -14.34 3.97 11.24
CA PRO A 14 -13.72 3.65 9.98
C PRO A 14 -14.48 2.48 9.37
N LYS A 15 -14.94 2.65 8.12
CA LYS A 15 -15.70 1.63 7.39
C LYS A 15 -14.92 0.32 7.22
N PHE A 16 -13.60 0.41 7.39
CA PHE A 16 -12.69 -0.71 7.25
C PHE A 16 -11.64 -0.70 8.38
N GLU A 17 -11.33 -1.89 8.89
CA GLU A 17 -10.26 -2.11 9.87
C GLU A 17 -9.06 -2.74 9.17
N LEU A 18 -7.88 -2.14 9.28
CA LEU A 18 -6.64 -2.70 8.76
C LEU A 18 -6.09 -3.73 9.76
N ILE A 19 -5.84 -4.95 9.30
CA ILE A 19 -5.32 -6.04 10.12
C ILE A 19 -4.15 -6.74 9.43
N GLU A 20 -3.19 -7.26 10.19
CA GLU A 20 -2.17 -8.17 9.66
C GLU A 20 -2.80 -9.57 9.47
N LEU A 21 -2.52 -10.21 8.34
CA LEU A 21 -3.02 -11.53 7.99
C LEU A 21 -1.89 -12.57 8.07
N PRO A 22 -1.99 -13.58 8.95
CA PRO A 22 -1.00 -14.65 9.02
C PRO A 22 -1.19 -15.70 7.89
N PHE A 23 -2.31 -15.66 7.18
CA PHE A 23 -2.62 -16.62 6.12
C PHE A 23 -3.49 -15.97 5.06
N ILE A 24 -3.23 -16.33 3.80
CA ILE A 24 -4.06 -16.01 2.63
C ILE A 24 -4.01 -17.20 1.66
N ASP A 25 -5.04 -17.35 0.84
CA ASP A 25 -4.95 -18.16 -0.37
C ASP A 25 -4.21 -17.35 -1.45
N VAL A 26 -2.98 -17.75 -1.76
CA VAL A 26 -2.14 -17.05 -2.75
C VAL A 26 -2.68 -17.20 -4.18
N THR A 27 -3.52 -18.21 -4.44
CA THR A 27 -4.10 -18.43 -5.78
C THR A 27 -5.17 -17.40 -6.13
N GLU A 28 -5.71 -16.70 -5.12
CA GLU A 28 -6.64 -15.59 -5.31
C GLU A 28 -5.94 -14.27 -5.68
N ASP A 29 -4.61 -14.18 -5.58
CA ASP A 29 -3.86 -12.98 -5.96
C ASP A 29 -3.73 -12.89 -7.49
N PRO A 30 -4.41 -11.93 -8.15
CA PRO A 30 -4.36 -11.79 -9.60
C PRO A 30 -3.08 -11.08 -10.09
N VAL A 31 -2.25 -10.55 -9.18
CA VAL A 31 -1.08 -9.75 -9.50
C VAL A 31 0.18 -10.60 -9.47
N ARG A 32 0.35 -11.41 -8.41
CA ARG A 32 1.53 -12.28 -8.23
C ARG A 32 1.18 -13.63 -7.58
N PRO A 33 0.38 -14.49 -8.23
CA PRO A 33 0.04 -15.80 -7.69
C PRO A 33 1.25 -16.73 -7.60
N GLU A 34 2.36 -16.41 -8.28
CA GLU A 34 3.62 -17.16 -8.22
C GLU A 34 4.36 -17.05 -6.88
N LEU A 35 4.01 -16.05 -6.05
CA LEU A 35 4.69 -15.82 -4.76
C LEU A 35 3.98 -16.55 -3.63
N SER A 36 4.69 -17.53 -3.06
CA SER A 36 4.20 -18.38 -1.97
C SER A 36 3.94 -17.61 -0.68
N LEU A 37 3.21 -18.23 0.26
CA LEU A 37 2.94 -17.65 1.56
C LEU A 37 4.26 -17.45 2.35
N GLU A 38 5.18 -18.42 2.26
CA GLU A 38 6.50 -18.35 2.89
C GLU A 38 7.30 -17.16 2.35
N PHE A 39 7.26 -16.94 1.03
CA PHE A 39 7.89 -15.76 0.45
C PHE A 39 7.30 -14.49 1.08
N ARG A 40 5.97 -14.38 1.19
CA ARG A 40 5.29 -13.17 1.70
C ARG A 40 5.52 -12.89 3.18
N GLN A 41 5.99 -13.88 3.94
CA GLN A 41 6.27 -13.77 5.37
C GLN A 41 7.77 -13.72 5.70
N ALA A 42 8.63 -14.06 4.74
CA ALA A 42 10.07 -14.05 4.93
C ALA A 42 10.62 -12.62 5.07
N TYR A 43 11.72 -12.48 5.81
CA TYR A 43 12.50 -11.25 5.96
C TYR A 43 11.66 -10.02 6.35
N GLY A 44 10.75 -10.21 7.30
CA GLY A 44 9.90 -9.14 7.84
C GLY A 44 8.84 -8.62 6.87
N ARG A 45 8.61 -9.31 5.75
CA ARG A 45 7.49 -9.01 4.85
C ARG A 45 6.16 -9.26 5.56
N LYS A 46 5.16 -8.46 5.20
CA LYS A 46 3.86 -8.40 5.89
C LYS A 46 2.72 -8.46 4.90
N ILE A 47 1.65 -9.13 5.30
CA ILE A 47 0.39 -9.22 4.56
C ILE A 47 -0.64 -8.47 5.39
N TYR A 48 -1.28 -7.46 4.80
CA TYR A 48 -2.37 -6.74 5.44
C TYR A 48 -3.67 -6.97 4.68
N GLY A 49 -4.76 -7.07 5.44
CA GLY A 49 -6.13 -7.10 4.96
C GLY A 49 -6.91 -5.90 5.50
N ILE A 50 -7.92 -5.45 4.77
CA ILE A 50 -8.95 -4.59 5.34
C ILE A 50 -10.22 -5.41 5.57
N LYS A 51 -10.70 -5.44 6.82
CA LYS A 51 -12.00 -6.01 7.18
C LYS A 51 -13.09 -4.97 7.05
N ASP A 52 -14.23 -5.33 6.49
CA ASP A 52 -15.41 -4.46 6.51
C ASP A 52 -16.26 -4.66 7.78
N GLU A 53 -17.40 -3.96 7.83
CA GLU A 53 -18.35 -3.99 8.95
C GLU A 53 -18.95 -5.39 9.18
N GLU A 54 -18.93 -6.27 8.19
CA GLU A 54 -19.41 -7.66 8.27
C GLU A 54 -18.30 -8.61 8.77
N GLY A 55 -17.06 -8.11 8.88
CA GLY A 55 -15.88 -8.88 9.27
C GLY A 55 -15.14 -9.55 8.10
N ASP A 56 -15.61 -9.35 6.86
CA ASP A 56 -15.03 -9.95 5.67
C ASP A 56 -13.81 -9.18 5.18
N ILE A 57 -12.84 -9.91 4.63
CA ILE A 57 -11.68 -9.30 3.98
C ILE A 57 -12.10 -8.69 2.64
N ALA A 58 -12.08 -7.36 2.54
CA ALA A 58 -12.46 -6.63 1.34
C ALA A 58 -11.30 -6.39 0.37
N ALA A 59 -10.06 -6.37 0.85
CA ALA A 59 -8.85 -6.29 0.03
C ALA A 59 -7.63 -6.78 0.82
N VAL A 60 -6.59 -7.16 0.09
CA VAL A 60 -5.30 -7.62 0.63
C VAL A 60 -4.17 -6.84 -0.05
N MET A 61 -3.11 -6.53 0.70
CA MET A 61 -1.90 -5.88 0.20
C MET A 61 -0.67 -6.48 0.90
N CYS A 62 0.38 -6.76 0.14
CA CYS A 62 1.62 -7.32 0.67
C CYS A 62 2.77 -6.31 0.58
N PHE A 63 3.56 -6.26 1.67
CA PHE A 63 4.65 -5.31 1.84
C PHE A 63 5.98 -5.98 2.07
N ALA A 64 7.02 -5.38 1.49
CA ALA A 64 8.39 -5.57 1.88
C ALA A 64 8.96 -4.27 2.42
N PHE A 65 9.84 -4.35 3.40
CA PHE A 65 10.49 -3.17 3.98
C PHE A 65 11.95 -3.15 3.57
N THR A 66 12.37 -2.05 2.96
CA THR A 66 13.67 -1.92 2.31
C THR A 66 14.28 -0.54 2.57
N HIS A 67 15.56 -0.39 2.21
CA HIS A 67 16.26 0.90 2.22
C HIS A 67 16.35 1.58 0.84
N GLY A 68 15.95 0.89 -0.23
CA GLY A 68 16.01 1.38 -1.61
C GLY A 68 14.85 0.83 -2.44
N ILE A 69 14.57 1.46 -3.58
CA ILE A 69 13.48 1.03 -4.46
C ILE A 69 13.94 -0.16 -5.31
N PRO A 70 13.34 -1.36 -5.17
CA PRO A 70 13.68 -2.51 -6.00
C PRO A 70 13.14 -2.35 -7.42
N LYS A 71 13.84 -2.95 -8.38
CA LYS A 71 13.49 -3.01 -9.80
C LYS A 71 12.86 -4.35 -10.21
N SER A 72 13.03 -5.38 -9.40
CA SER A 72 12.45 -6.71 -9.64
C SER A 72 12.08 -7.39 -8.31
N VAL A 73 11.36 -8.51 -8.39
CA VAL A 73 11.00 -9.31 -7.20
C VAL A 73 12.24 -9.89 -6.54
N GLU A 74 13.20 -10.34 -7.34
CA GLU A 74 14.48 -10.90 -6.87
C GLU A 74 15.31 -9.82 -6.15
N GLU A 75 15.32 -8.60 -6.68
CA GLU A 75 15.99 -7.48 -6.01
C GLU A 75 15.26 -7.08 -4.72
N MET A 76 13.93 -7.05 -4.74
CA MET A 76 13.13 -6.82 -3.53
C MET A 76 13.41 -7.87 -2.45
N ASP A 77 13.56 -9.14 -2.83
CA ASP A 77 13.90 -10.21 -1.90
C ASP A 77 15.26 -9.96 -1.24
N ARG A 78 16.28 -9.60 -2.02
CA ARG A 78 17.61 -9.25 -1.51
C ARG A 78 17.58 -8.02 -0.61
N LEU A 79 16.92 -6.95 -1.03
CA LEU A 79 16.86 -5.69 -0.28
C LEU A 79 16.07 -5.84 1.03
N SER A 80 15.00 -6.62 1.04
CA SER A 80 14.23 -6.88 2.26
C SER A 80 14.98 -7.79 3.23
N LYS A 81 15.71 -8.78 2.72
CA LYS A 81 16.64 -9.58 3.52
C LYS A 81 17.72 -8.70 4.16
N ASP A 82 18.37 -7.84 3.38
CA ASP A 82 19.39 -6.92 3.89
C ASP A 82 18.83 -6.00 5.00
N ALA A 83 17.69 -5.36 4.75
CA ALA A 83 17.02 -4.54 5.75
C ALA A 83 16.66 -5.31 7.03
N ALA A 84 16.17 -6.55 6.91
CA ALA A 84 15.85 -7.40 8.05
C ALA A 84 17.09 -7.78 8.87
N MET A 85 18.22 -8.06 8.22
CA MET A 85 19.49 -8.34 8.90
C MET A 85 20.00 -7.10 9.66
N GLN A 86 19.91 -5.91 9.05
CA GLN A 86 20.30 -4.66 9.71
C GLN A 86 19.39 -4.31 10.89
N ALA A 87 18.11 -4.69 10.84
CA ALA A 87 17.13 -4.43 11.90
C ALA A 87 17.52 -5.06 13.25
N VAL A 88 18.28 -6.17 13.25
CA VAL A 88 18.81 -6.82 14.47
C VAL A 88 19.62 -5.83 15.31
N HIS A 89 20.36 -4.93 14.66
CA HIS A 89 21.15 -3.90 15.32
C HIS A 89 20.40 -2.59 15.55
N ARG A 90 19.11 -2.50 15.15
CA ARG A 90 18.28 -1.30 15.20
C ARG A 90 16.98 -1.51 15.98
N ALA A 91 17.03 -2.31 17.05
CA ALA A 91 15.86 -2.63 17.89
C ALA A 91 14.64 -3.13 17.08
N GLY A 92 14.88 -3.89 16.01
CA GLY A 92 13.82 -4.41 15.13
C GLY A 92 13.28 -3.41 14.11
N ILE A 93 13.83 -2.21 14.00
CA ILE A 93 13.43 -1.22 12.99
C ILE A 93 13.97 -1.64 11.63
N GLN A 94 13.08 -2.09 10.75
CA GLN A 94 13.41 -2.60 9.44
C GLN A 94 13.05 -1.61 8.33
N GLY A 95 14.03 -1.28 7.49
CA GLY A 95 13.79 -0.45 6.32
C GLY A 95 13.40 0.99 6.66
N ASN A 96 13.22 1.81 5.62
CA ASN A 96 12.58 3.12 5.69
C ASN A 96 11.58 3.34 4.55
N ILE A 97 11.47 2.35 3.64
CA ILE A 97 10.56 2.35 2.51
C ILE A 97 9.67 1.11 2.60
N ALA A 98 8.36 1.33 2.61
CA ALA A 98 7.38 0.27 2.43
C ALA A 98 7.14 0.03 0.94
N ILE A 99 7.45 -1.18 0.48
CA ILE A 99 7.28 -1.63 -0.91
C ILE A 99 5.99 -2.44 -1.02
N ALA A 100 4.94 -1.84 -1.58
CA ALA A 100 3.70 -2.56 -1.92
C ALA A 100 3.91 -3.35 -3.22
N TYR A 101 4.08 -4.66 -3.14
CA TYR A 101 4.39 -5.50 -4.31
C TYR A 101 3.20 -6.30 -4.85
N THR A 102 2.10 -6.37 -4.08
CA THR A 102 0.78 -6.85 -4.56
C THR A 102 -0.35 -6.08 -3.87
N VAL A 103 -1.46 -5.89 -4.58
CA VAL A 103 -2.73 -5.43 -4.01
C VAL A 103 -3.87 -5.99 -4.84
N TRP A 104 -4.90 -6.53 -4.18
CA TRP A 104 -6.13 -6.93 -4.86
C TRP A 104 -7.33 -6.74 -3.95
N ALA A 105 -8.47 -6.52 -4.59
CA ALA A 105 -9.74 -6.29 -3.90
C ALA A 105 -10.65 -7.50 -4.09
N LYS A 106 -11.19 -8.01 -2.98
CA LYS A 106 -12.26 -9.02 -2.97
C LYS A 106 -13.64 -8.37 -3.11
N LYS A 107 -13.80 -7.15 -2.60
CA LYS A 107 -15.04 -6.36 -2.69
C LYS A 107 -14.82 -5.06 -3.48
N LYS A 108 -15.87 -4.59 -4.17
CA LYS A 108 -15.83 -3.36 -4.99
C LYS A 108 -15.38 -2.16 -4.14
N GLY A 109 -14.34 -1.48 -4.60
CA GLY A 109 -13.76 -0.33 -3.89
C GLY A 109 -12.74 -0.67 -2.80
N GLY A 110 -12.55 -1.96 -2.47
CA GLY A 110 -11.62 -2.41 -1.44
C GLY A 110 -10.18 -1.93 -1.68
N GLY A 111 -9.68 -1.99 -2.92
CA GLY A 111 -8.32 -1.53 -3.24
C GLY A 111 -8.08 -0.04 -2.94
N LYS A 112 -9.09 0.81 -3.16
CA LYS A 112 -9.01 2.24 -2.82
C LYS A 112 -8.97 2.45 -1.31
N HIS A 113 -9.79 1.72 -0.56
CA HIS A 113 -9.81 1.81 0.90
C HIS A 113 -8.52 1.26 1.51
N MET A 114 -7.98 0.17 0.96
CA MET A 114 -6.70 -0.41 1.38
C MET A 114 -5.56 0.60 1.26
N VAL A 115 -5.43 1.29 0.12
CA VAL A 115 -4.42 2.35 -0.06
C VAL A 115 -4.57 3.46 0.99
N ASN A 116 -5.81 3.85 1.34
CA ASN A 116 -6.03 4.88 2.35
C ASN A 116 -5.64 4.41 3.76
N GLU A 117 -5.99 3.19 4.16
CA GLU A 117 -5.66 2.67 5.51
C GLU A 117 -4.16 2.39 5.65
N VAL A 118 -3.52 1.84 4.62
CA VAL A 118 -2.06 1.70 4.57
C VAL A 118 -1.38 3.06 4.71
N TYR A 119 -1.88 4.08 4.00
CA TYR A 119 -1.32 5.41 4.10
C TYR A 119 -1.30 5.93 5.55
N LYS A 120 -2.38 5.70 6.32
CA LYS A 120 -2.43 6.08 7.74
C LYS A 120 -1.39 5.29 8.55
N MET A 121 -1.31 3.98 8.35
CA MET A 121 -0.33 3.11 9.01
C MET A 121 1.13 3.55 8.74
N ILE A 122 1.44 3.99 7.52
CA ILE A 122 2.77 4.53 7.19
C ILE A 122 3.00 5.88 7.87
N LYS A 123 2.00 6.78 7.86
CA LYS A 123 2.11 8.10 8.49
C LYS A 123 2.29 8.03 10.02
N ASP A 124 1.66 7.04 10.65
CA ASP A 124 1.78 6.79 12.08
C ASP A 124 3.09 6.04 12.45
N SER A 125 3.87 5.61 11.45
CA SER A 125 5.16 4.96 11.68
C SER A 125 6.28 5.98 11.90
N ASN A 126 7.08 5.77 12.95
CA ASN A 126 8.20 6.64 13.27
C ASN A 126 9.46 6.43 12.38
N HIS A 127 9.46 5.44 11.48
CA HIS A 127 10.64 5.08 10.67
C HIS A 127 10.37 4.92 9.18
N LEU A 128 9.11 4.71 8.77
CA LEU A 128 8.76 4.59 7.36
C LEU A 128 8.49 5.99 6.80
N SER A 129 9.32 6.41 5.84
CA SER A 129 9.22 7.73 5.23
C SER A 129 8.75 7.71 3.78
N ARG A 130 8.52 6.51 3.21
CA ARG A 130 8.16 6.34 1.81
C ARG A 130 7.23 5.15 1.60
N LEU A 131 6.23 5.33 0.74
CA LEU A 131 5.35 4.27 0.24
C LEU A 131 5.53 4.16 -1.28
N VAL A 132 6.23 3.10 -1.70
CA VAL A 132 6.55 2.85 -3.11
C VAL A 132 5.96 1.51 -3.53
N THR A 133 5.56 1.37 -4.79
CA THR A 133 5.04 0.12 -5.32
C THR A 133 6.10 -0.62 -6.14
N LEU A 134 5.94 -1.94 -6.27
CA LEU A 134 6.62 -2.77 -7.27
C LEU A 134 5.56 -3.46 -8.14
N SER A 135 4.98 -2.69 -9.05
CA SER A 135 3.83 -3.11 -9.84
C SER A 135 4.26 -3.82 -11.13
N PRO A 136 3.48 -4.78 -11.66
CA PRO A 136 3.77 -5.38 -12.95
C PRO A 136 3.72 -4.32 -14.06
N LEU A 137 4.52 -4.49 -15.11
CA LEU A 137 4.60 -3.56 -16.24
C LEU A 137 3.37 -3.67 -17.15
N THR A 138 2.22 -3.22 -16.67
CA THR A 138 0.94 -3.21 -17.40
C THR A 138 0.29 -1.84 -17.36
N ASP A 139 -0.46 -1.51 -18.43
CA ASP A 139 -1.26 -0.28 -18.50
C ASP A 139 -2.33 -0.22 -17.41
N MET A 140 -2.86 -1.37 -17.00
CA MET A 140 -3.87 -1.47 -15.94
C MET A 140 -3.30 -0.98 -14.60
N ALA A 141 -2.12 -1.49 -14.21
CA ALA A 141 -1.45 -1.08 -12.98
C ALA A 141 -1.08 0.41 -13.02
N ARG A 142 -0.54 0.87 -14.15
CA ARG A 142 -0.19 2.28 -14.36
C ARG A 142 -1.39 3.21 -14.18
N LYS A 143 -2.49 2.94 -14.89
CA LYS A 143 -3.73 3.72 -14.78
C LYS A 143 -4.30 3.69 -13.37
N PHE A 144 -4.24 2.54 -12.68
CA PHE A 144 -4.69 2.41 -11.30
C PHE A 144 -3.90 3.33 -10.36
N HIS A 145 -2.57 3.29 -10.38
CA HIS A 145 -1.74 4.08 -9.47
C HIS A 145 -1.84 5.57 -9.74
N LEU A 146 -1.75 5.99 -11.01
CA LEU A 146 -1.89 7.41 -11.38
C LEU A 146 -3.26 7.97 -11.00
N LYS A 147 -4.35 7.22 -11.21
CA LYS A 147 -5.71 7.62 -10.81
C LYS A 147 -5.86 7.77 -9.29
N ASN A 148 -5.05 7.05 -8.51
CA ASN A 148 -5.04 7.14 -7.04
C ASN A 148 -4.00 8.15 -6.51
N GLY A 149 -3.40 8.97 -7.37
CA GLY A 149 -2.54 10.08 -6.98
C GLY A 149 -1.06 9.71 -6.76
N ALA A 150 -0.65 8.51 -7.15
CA ALA A 150 0.77 8.16 -7.12
C ALA A 150 1.51 8.78 -8.32
N LYS A 151 2.81 9.03 -8.14
CA LYS A 151 3.71 9.49 -9.21
C LYS A 151 4.54 8.30 -9.71
N GLU A 152 4.69 8.16 -11.01
CA GLU A 152 5.62 7.19 -11.60
C GLU A 152 7.04 7.64 -11.29
N VAL A 153 7.81 6.80 -10.58
CA VAL A 153 9.20 7.13 -10.20
C VAL A 153 10.22 6.36 -11.02
N GLN A 154 9.85 5.18 -11.52
CA GLN A 154 10.76 4.34 -12.28
C GLN A 154 10.00 3.32 -13.13
N VAL A 155 10.54 3.01 -14.31
CA VAL A 155 10.09 1.90 -15.18
C VAL A 155 11.28 0.93 -15.34
N ASN A 156 11.02 -0.36 -15.20
CA ASN A 156 12.02 -1.43 -15.26
C ASN A 156 11.69 -2.43 -16.37
N LEU A 157 12.49 -3.50 -16.49
CA LEU A 157 12.30 -4.51 -17.51
C LEU A 157 10.94 -5.22 -17.42
N THR A 158 10.52 -5.58 -16.21
CA THR A 158 9.28 -6.35 -15.96
C THR A 158 8.35 -5.69 -14.94
N THR A 159 8.78 -4.57 -14.35
CA THR A 159 8.04 -3.87 -13.29
C THR A 159 8.07 -2.36 -13.52
N GLN A 160 7.27 -1.65 -12.73
CA GLN A 160 7.23 -0.20 -12.67
C GLN A 160 6.92 0.20 -11.22
N ASN A 161 7.52 1.30 -10.79
CA ASN A 161 7.41 1.79 -9.42
C ASN A 161 6.60 3.09 -9.41
N PHE A 162 5.63 3.16 -8.50
CA PHE A 162 4.89 4.37 -8.21
C PHE A 162 5.09 4.76 -6.76
N GLU A 163 5.21 6.05 -6.48
CA GLU A 163 5.34 6.57 -5.13
C GLU A 163 4.09 7.37 -4.76
N TYR A 164 3.53 7.03 -3.61
CA TYR A 164 2.44 7.78 -3.00
C TYR A 164 3.03 8.86 -2.11
N ASP A 165 2.53 10.08 -2.25
CA ASP A 165 2.89 11.19 -1.39
C ASP A 165 2.31 10.96 0.00
N ILE A 166 3.17 10.61 0.97
CA ILE A 166 2.75 10.31 2.34
C ILE A 166 2.51 11.58 3.18
N GLU A 167 2.92 12.76 2.70
CA GLU A 167 2.81 14.02 3.44
C GLU A 167 1.44 14.68 3.27
N LEU A 168 0.74 14.42 2.15
CA LEU A 168 -0.54 15.06 1.83
C LEU A 168 -1.64 14.69 2.83
N ASP A 169 -2.18 15.68 3.53
CA ASP A 169 -3.32 15.47 4.43
C ASP A 169 -4.61 15.06 3.65
N GLU A 170 -5.65 14.64 4.38
CA GLU A 170 -6.92 14.24 3.75
C GLU A 170 -7.57 15.37 2.94
N TRP A 171 -7.34 16.62 3.35
CA TRP A 171 -7.86 17.81 2.69
C TRP A 171 -7.13 18.11 1.39
N GLU A 172 -5.81 17.97 1.34
CA GLU A 172 -5.00 18.11 0.14
C GLU A 172 -5.32 17.03 -0.89
N LYS A 173 -5.52 15.80 -0.43
CA LYS A 173 -6.01 14.71 -1.28
C LYS A 173 -7.42 14.99 -1.82
N PHE A 174 -8.32 15.50 -0.98
CA PHE A 174 -9.67 15.88 -1.41
C PHE A 174 -9.63 17.02 -2.43
N ARG A 175 -8.85 18.06 -2.17
CA ARG A 175 -8.61 19.20 -3.06
C ARG A 175 -8.06 18.74 -4.40
N ASP A 176 -7.05 17.88 -4.41
CA ASP A 176 -6.42 17.44 -5.65
C ASP A 176 -7.33 16.51 -6.47
N ARG A 177 -8.16 15.69 -5.80
CA ARG A 177 -9.24 14.94 -6.46
C ARG A 177 -10.30 15.87 -7.05
N ALA A 178 -10.69 16.92 -6.35
CA ALA A 178 -11.68 17.89 -6.82
C ALA A 178 -11.16 18.70 -8.02
N LYS A 179 -9.86 19.06 -8.06
CA LYS A 179 -9.22 19.73 -9.20
C LYS A 179 -9.36 18.93 -10.51
N GLY A 180 -9.34 17.60 -10.45
CA GLY A 180 -9.58 16.75 -11.62
C GLY A 180 -11.01 16.85 -12.16
N TRP A 181 -11.99 17.15 -11.31
CA TRP A 181 -13.40 17.29 -11.69
C TRP A 181 -13.68 18.64 -12.37
N PHE A 182 -12.97 19.70 -11.98
CA PHE A 182 -13.10 21.03 -12.56
C PHE A 182 -12.28 21.23 -13.86
N LYS A 183 -11.43 20.26 -14.24
CA LYS A 183 -10.68 20.28 -15.51
C LYS A 183 -11.41 19.60 -16.68
N ILE A 184 -12.66 19.20 -16.50
CA ILE A 184 -13.53 18.78 -17.61
C ILE A 184 -14.37 20.00 -18.00
N LYS A 185 -13.89 20.74 -18.99
CA LYS A 185 -14.68 21.63 -19.85
C LYS A 185 -14.27 21.37 -21.28
#